data_AF-A0A9D9DPX4-F1
#
_entry.id   AF-A0A9D9DPX4-F1
#
_cell.length_a   1.000
_cell.length_b   1.000
_cell.length_c   1.000
_cell.angle_alpha   90.00
_cell.angle_beta   90.00
_cell.angle_gamma   90.00
#
_symmetry.space_group_name_H-M   'P 1'
#
loop_
_entity.id
_entity.type
_entity.pdbx_description
1 polymer ?
#
loop_
_entity_poly.entity_id
_entity_poly.type
_entity_poly.pdbx_seq_one_letter_code
_entity_poly.pdbx_strand_id
1 'polypeptide(L)'
;VKVNLEKRIEYMNMGEKIFRVEVPQKTVTQVKSGKKQEREEKIFPGYVLVEMIMDEDSWYVVRHTAGVTKFVGSAKRPIPAKDSEIKKIINRSTSTTQKIELDVKAGDKVRIISGPFADFIADIIEVYPDKSKLRANVSIFGRETPVELEYKQINKL
;
A
#
# COMPACT_ATOMS: atom_id res chain seq x y z
N VAL A 1 -18.87 4.04 -6.40
CA VAL A 1 -18.48 5.46 -6.57
C VAL A 1 -17.70 5.67 -7.86
N LYS A 2 -16.47 5.13 -8.01
CA LYS A 2 -15.65 5.26 -9.25
C LYS A 2 -16.44 5.05 -10.55
N VAL A 3 -17.04 3.87 -10.72
CA VAL A 3 -17.86 3.53 -11.91
C VAL A 3 -19.02 4.50 -12.14
N ASN A 4 -19.68 4.97 -11.09
CA ASN A 4 -20.78 5.93 -11.22
C ASN A 4 -20.28 7.29 -11.66
N LEU A 5 -19.11 7.71 -11.15
CA LEU A 5 -18.48 8.97 -11.49
C LEU A 5 -17.98 8.95 -12.94
N GLU A 6 -17.32 7.86 -13.37
CA GLU A 6 -16.87 7.68 -14.75
C GLU A 6 -18.03 7.74 -15.75
N LYS A 7 -19.12 7.00 -15.49
CA LYS A 7 -20.34 7.08 -16.33
C LYS A 7 -20.94 8.47 -16.36
N ARG A 8 -20.91 9.20 -15.23
CA ARG A 8 -21.42 10.58 -15.14
C ARG A 8 -20.57 11.55 -15.95
N ILE A 9 -19.25 11.41 -15.89
CA ILE A 9 -18.28 12.21 -16.66
C ILE A 9 -18.51 12.00 -18.15
N GLU A 10 -18.67 10.74 -18.58
CA GLU A 10 -18.95 10.39 -19.97
C GLU A 10 -20.29 10.96 -20.43
N TYR A 11 -21.36 10.77 -19.66
CA TYR A 11 -22.70 11.24 -20.01
C TYR A 11 -22.80 12.77 -20.10
N MET A 12 -22.08 13.50 -19.26
CA MET A 12 -22.04 14.98 -19.29
C MET A 12 -20.89 15.55 -20.13
N ASN A 13 -20.18 14.70 -20.87
CA ASN A 13 -19.05 15.07 -21.73
C ASN A 13 -17.97 15.92 -21.01
N MET A 14 -17.67 15.56 -19.76
CA MET A 14 -16.74 16.28 -18.88
C MET A 14 -15.30 15.76 -18.94
N GLY A 15 -14.96 14.95 -19.95
CA GLY A 15 -13.63 14.34 -20.10
C GLY A 15 -12.49 15.35 -20.26
N GLU A 16 -12.79 16.56 -20.75
CA GLU A 16 -11.80 17.65 -20.87
C GLU A 16 -11.51 18.36 -19.54
N LYS A 17 -12.37 18.17 -18.53
CA LYS A 17 -12.26 18.83 -17.23
C LYS A 17 -11.91 17.85 -16.11
N ILE A 18 -12.36 16.60 -16.21
CA ILE A 18 -12.10 15.54 -15.23
C ILE A 18 -11.27 14.45 -15.90
N PHE A 19 -9.97 14.45 -15.61
CA PHE A 19 -8.99 13.64 -16.31
C PHE A 19 -8.87 12.23 -15.75
N ARG A 20 -8.92 12.09 -14.42
CA ARG A 20 -8.65 10.80 -13.76
C ARG A 20 -9.43 10.65 -12.47
N VAL A 21 -9.96 9.44 -12.25
CA VAL A 21 -10.62 9.03 -11.02
C VAL A 21 -9.93 7.78 -10.47
N GLU A 22 -9.36 7.86 -9.28
CA GLU A 22 -8.67 6.73 -8.66
C GLU A 22 -9.18 6.42 -7.26
N VAL A 23 -9.30 5.12 -6.97
CA VAL A 23 -9.55 4.63 -5.62
C VAL A 23 -8.21 4.17 -5.05
N PRO A 24 -7.72 4.76 -3.94
CA PRO A 24 -6.43 4.38 -3.38
C PRO A 24 -6.51 2.96 -2.79
N GLN A 25 -5.91 2.00 -3.48
CA GLN A 25 -5.87 0.59 -3.10
C GLN A 25 -4.46 0.00 -3.26
N LYS A 26 -4.06 -0.88 -2.36
CA LYS A 26 -2.79 -1.61 -2.42
C LYS A 26 -3.05 -3.06 -2.80
N THR A 27 -2.19 -3.65 -3.61
CA THR A 27 -2.22 -5.10 -3.87
C THR A 27 -1.51 -5.81 -2.70
N VAL A 28 -2.24 -6.67 -2.00
CA VAL A 28 -1.68 -7.56 -0.97
C VAL A 28 -1.69 -8.99 -1.49
N THR A 29 -0.55 -9.67 -1.40
CA THR A 29 -0.51 -11.11 -1.57
C THR A 29 -1.10 -11.73 -0.30
N GLN A 30 -2.01 -12.68 -0.45
CA GLN A 30 -2.55 -13.48 0.63
C GLN A 30 -2.34 -14.95 0.26
N VAL A 31 -1.60 -15.68 1.09
CA VAL A 31 -1.44 -17.13 0.93
C VAL A 31 -2.65 -17.82 1.55
N LYS A 32 -3.54 -18.34 0.72
CA LYS A 32 -4.69 -19.15 1.17
C LYS A 32 -4.54 -20.55 0.58
N SER A 33 -4.43 -21.56 1.44
CA SER A 33 -4.25 -22.96 1.05
C SER A 33 -3.04 -23.22 0.13
N GLY A 34 -1.90 -22.58 0.41
CA GLY A 34 -0.64 -22.77 -0.33
C GLY A 34 -0.59 -22.10 -1.71
N LYS A 35 -1.67 -21.46 -2.17
CA LYS A 35 -1.66 -20.62 -3.38
C LYS A 35 -1.57 -19.15 -2.98
N LYS A 36 -0.60 -18.45 -3.58
CA LYS A 36 -0.49 -16.99 -3.50
C LYS A 36 -1.64 -16.39 -4.31
N GLN A 37 -2.54 -15.67 -3.64
CA GLN A 37 -3.61 -14.93 -4.30
C GLN A 37 -3.38 -13.43 -4.08
N GLU A 38 -3.33 -12.66 -5.16
CA GLU A 38 -3.30 -11.21 -5.07
C GLU A 38 -4.71 -10.69 -4.75
N ARG A 39 -4.82 -9.83 -3.75
CA ARG A 39 -6.05 -9.19 -3.32
C ARG A 39 -5.84 -7.69 -3.24
N GLU A 40 -6.76 -6.91 -3.79
CA GLU A 40 -6.73 -5.46 -3.65
C GLU A 40 -7.36 -5.06 -2.30
N GLU A 41 -6.59 -4.36 -1.47
CA GLU A 41 -7.04 -3.82 -0.19
C GLU A 41 -7.07 -2.29 -0.26
N LYS A 42 -8.21 -1.68 0.10
CA LYS A 42 -8.39 -0.22 0.03
C LYS A 42 -7.60 0.47 1.15
N ILE A 43 -6.73 1.41 0.78
CA ILE A 43 -5.91 2.18 1.75
C ILE A 43 -6.79 3.18 2.51
N PHE A 44 -7.72 3.83 1.81
CA PHE A 44 -8.67 4.79 2.39
C PHE A 44 -10.11 4.41 2.01
N PRO A 45 -10.78 3.56 2.80
CA PRO A 45 -12.17 3.21 2.57
C PRO A 45 -13.04 4.48 2.59
N GLY A 46 -13.84 4.68 1.52
CA GLY A 46 -14.73 5.84 1.40
C GLY A 46 -14.12 7.08 0.75
N TYR A 47 -12.85 7.05 0.34
CA TYR A 47 -12.20 8.15 -0.38
C TYR A 47 -11.94 7.81 -1.84
N VAL A 48 -12.03 8.83 -2.69
CA VAL A 48 -11.72 8.77 -4.12
C VAL A 48 -10.88 9.98 -4.46
N LEU A 49 -9.79 9.77 -5.19
CA LEU A 49 -8.93 10.81 -5.74
C LEU A 49 -9.46 11.19 -7.11
N VAL A 50 -9.61 12.48 -7.36
CA VAL A 50 -10.09 13.01 -8.65
C VAL A 50 -9.12 14.07 -9.12
N GLU A 51 -8.58 13.87 -10.32
CA GLU A 51 -7.76 14.83 -11.03
C GLU A 51 -8.67 15.60 -11.98
N MET A 52 -8.88 16.89 -11.70
CA MET A 52 -9.80 17.73 -12.47
C MET A 52 -9.40 19.21 -12.41
N ILE A 53 -9.80 19.97 -13.42
CA ILE A 53 -9.86 21.42 -13.37
C ILE A 53 -11.02 21.80 -12.45
N MET A 54 -10.77 22.70 -11.49
CA MET A 54 -11.79 23.13 -10.54
C MET A 54 -12.62 24.28 -11.12
N ASP A 55 -13.82 23.97 -11.60
CA ASP A 55 -14.84 24.93 -12.03
C ASP A 55 -16.25 24.53 -11.53
N GLU A 56 -17.27 25.34 -11.82
CA GLU A 56 -18.64 25.08 -11.33
C GLU A 56 -19.23 23.78 -11.89
N ASP A 57 -18.97 23.49 -13.17
CA ASP A 57 -19.50 22.30 -13.86
C ASP A 57 -18.90 21.00 -13.31
N SER A 58 -17.56 20.91 -13.28
CA SER A 58 -16.82 19.76 -12.75
C SER A 58 -17.13 19.54 -11.27
N TRP A 59 -17.26 20.62 -10.50
CA TRP A 59 -17.67 20.57 -9.10
C TRP A 59 -19.09 20.01 -8.96
N TYR A 60 -20.03 20.46 -9.79
CA TYR A 60 -21.42 20.00 -9.78
C TYR A 60 -21.51 18.51 -10.13
N VAL A 61 -20.79 18.07 -11.16
CA VAL A 61 -20.74 16.67 -11.61
C VAL A 61 -20.29 15.74 -10.49
N VAL A 62 -19.17 16.07 -9.84
CA VAL A 62 -18.61 15.25 -8.78
C VAL A 62 -19.52 15.25 -7.54
N ARG A 63 -20.02 16.43 -7.14
CA ARG A 63 -20.89 16.57 -5.95
C ARG A 63 -22.20 15.78 -6.07
N HIS A 64 -22.81 15.76 -7.25
CA HIS A 64 -24.11 15.11 -7.49
C HIS A 64 -23.99 13.66 -7.98
N THR A 65 -22.80 13.07 -7.88
CA THR A 65 -22.62 11.65 -8.19
C THR A 65 -22.98 10.78 -7.00
N ALA A 66 -23.75 9.71 -7.24
CA ALA A 66 -24.17 8.78 -6.21
C ALA A 66 -22.97 8.15 -5.46
N GLY A 67 -22.94 8.37 -4.15
CA GLY A 67 -21.88 7.91 -3.26
C GLY A 67 -20.76 8.92 -3.01
N VAL A 68 -20.89 10.15 -3.54
CA VAL A 68 -20.06 11.30 -3.14
C VAL A 68 -20.82 12.13 -2.12
N THR A 69 -20.26 12.27 -0.91
CA THR A 69 -20.91 13.00 0.19
C THR A 69 -20.40 14.43 0.32
N LYS A 70 -19.08 14.61 0.24
CA LYS A 70 -18.43 15.91 0.33
C LYS A 70 -17.03 15.87 -0.29
N PHE A 71 -16.58 17.03 -0.73
CA PHE A 71 -15.15 17.26 -0.94
C PHE A 71 -14.45 17.39 0.41
N VAL A 72 -13.19 17.00 0.46
CA VAL A 72 -12.33 17.22 1.62
C VAL A 72 -11.80 18.65 1.57
N GLY A 73 -11.96 19.40 2.66
CA GLY A 73 -11.54 20.81 2.76
C GLY A 73 -12.61 21.73 3.35
N SER A 74 -12.35 23.04 3.34
CA SER A 74 -13.24 24.06 3.90
C SER A 74 -14.55 24.18 3.11
N ALA A 75 -15.63 24.49 3.81
CA ALA A 75 -17.02 24.32 3.37
C ALA A 75 -17.46 25.02 2.05
N LYS A 76 -16.68 25.96 1.51
CA LYS A 76 -17.05 26.73 0.30
C LYS A 76 -16.28 26.34 -0.96
N ARG A 77 -15.02 25.90 -0.84
CA ARG A 77 -14.19 25.49 -2.00
C ARG A 77 -13.30 24.30 -1.61
N PRO A 78 -13.25 23.25 -2.43
CA PRO A 78 -12.33 22.13 -2.21
C PRO A 78 -10.90 22.64 -2.21
N ILE A 79 -10.08 22.08 -1.33
CA ILE A 79 -8.66 22.40 -1.24
C ILE A 79 -7.94 21.42 -2.16
N PRO A 80 -7.18 21.89 -3.17
CA PRO A 80 -6.40 21.00 -4.01
C PRO A 80 -5.36 20.28 -3.15
N ALA A 81 -5.30 18.96 -3.27
CA ALA A 81 -4.27 18.18 -2.62
C ALA A 81 -2.92 18.46 -3.29
N LYS A 82 -1.83 18.47 -2.52
CA LYS A 82 -0.51 18.69 -3.09
C LYS A 82 -0.11 17.47 -3.92
N ASP A 83 0.46 17.70 -5.10
CA ASP A 83 0.97 16.65 -5.97
C ASP A 83 1.91 15.68 -5.24
N SER A 84 2.73 16.19 -4.32
CA SER A 84 3.65 15.37 -3.52
C SER A 84 2.95 14.41 -2.57
N GLU A 85 1.77 14.77 -2.06
CA GLU A 85 0.93 13.92 -1.20
C GLU A 85 0.18 12.88 -2.02
N ILE A 86 -0.42 13.31 -3.14
CA ILE A 86 -1.11 12.42 -4.08
C ILE A 86 -0.15 11.40 -4.67
N LYS A 87 1.04 11.83 -5.12
CA LYS A 87 2.08 10.92 -5.60
C LYS A 87 2.52 9.93 -4.53
N LYS A 88 2.59 10.31 -3.25
CA LYS A 88 2.88 9.34 -2.16
C LYS A 88 1.76 8.32 -1.99
N ILE A 89 0.50 8.73 -2.11
CA ILE A 89 -0.66 7.81 -1.99
C ILE A 89 -0.72 6.88 -3.20
N ILE A 90 -0.55 7.42 -4.42
CA ILE A 90 -0.51 6.65 -5.66
C ILE A 90 0.70 5.71 -5.67
N ASN A 91 1.88 6.19 -5.27
CA ASN A 91 3.06 5.35 -5.16
C ASN A 91 2.91 4.28 -4.10
N ARG A 92 2.15 4.49 -3.01
CA ARG A 92 1.82 3.41 -2.05
C ARG A 92 0.83 2.40 -2.62
N SER A 93 -0.01 2.79 -3.59
CA SER A 93 -0.89 1.86 -4.32
C SER A 93 -0.17 1.07 -5.42
N THR A 94 0.75 1.72 -6.16
CA THR A 94 1.50 1.12 -7.28
C THR A 94 2.82 0.52 -6.87
N SER A 95 3.37 0.91 -5.72
CA SER A 95 4.37 0.09 -5.06
C SER A 95 3.65 -1.19 -4.73
N THR A 96 3.91 -2.20 -5.55
CA THR A 96 4.29 -3.51 -5.09
C THR A 96 5.42 -3.30 -4.07
N THR A 97 5.12 -2.73 -2.90
CA THR A 97 5.42 -3.47 -1.69
C THR A 97 4.71 -4.79 -1.92
N GLN A 98 5.39 -5.69 -2.64
CA GLN A 98 5.88 -6.88 -2.01
C GLN A 98 6.13 -6.46 -0.55
N LYS A 99 5.07 -6.53 0.27
CA LYS A 99 5.18 -7.32 1.47
C LYS A 99 5.87 -8.54 0.91
N ILE A 100 7.19 -8.56 1.05
CA ILE A 100 7.89 -9.80 1.02
C ILE A 100 7.26 -10.45 2.25
N GLU A 101 6.10 -11.10 2.05
CA GLU A 101 5.65 -12.22 2.83
C GLU A 101 6.75 -13.24 2.57
N LEU A 102 7.93 -12.95 3.13
CA LEU A 102 8.77 -13.93 3.74
C LEU A 102 7.78 -14.60 4.69
N ASP A 103 7.16 -15.65 4.19
CA ASP A 103 6.40 -16.63 4.97
C ASP A 103 7.47 -17.35 5.79
N VAL A 104 8.03 -16.58 6.74
CA VAL A 104 9.08 -16.97 7.65
C VAL A 104 8.39 -17.45 8.91
N LYS A 105 8.64 -18.71 9.23
CA LYS A 105 8.13 -19.35 10.44
C LYS A 105 9.29 -19.52 11.42
N ALA A 106 8.95 -19.64 12.69
CA ALA A 106 9.91 -20.10 13.68
C ALA A 106 10.49 -21.46 13.22
N GLY A 107 11.82 -21.57 13.18
CA GLY A 107 12.55 -22.72 12.67
C GLY A 107 13.07 -22.60 11.22
N ASP A 108 12.70 -21.55 10.47
CA ASP A 108 13.25 -21.33 9.13
C ASP A 108 14.68 -20.74 9.18
N LYS A 109 15.52 -21.15 8.22
CA LYS A 109 16.85 -20.55 7.99
C LYS A 109 16.73 -19.36 7.04
N VAL A 110 17.35 -18.25 7.41
CA VAL A 110 17.41 -17.03 6.60
C VAL A 110 18.84 -16.53 6.48
N ARG A 111 19.17 -15.91 5.36
CA ARG A 111 20.42 -15.18 5.14
C ARG A 111 20.18 -13.70 5.42
N ILE A 112 21.05 -13.08 6.19
CA ILE A 112 21.02 -11.64 6.45
C ILE A 112 21.67 -10.92 5.27
N ILE A 113 20.99 -9.93 4.70
CA ILE A 113 21.45 -9.16 3.53
C ILE A 113 21.88 -7.73 3.87
N SER A 114 21.64 -7.28 5.11
CA SER A 114 21.92 -5.91 5.52
C SER A 114 22.18 -5.81 7.03
N GLY A 115 22.98 -4.82 7.42
CA GLY A 115 23.38 -4.58 8.81
C GLY A 115 24.72 -5.23 9.17
N PRO A 116 25.12 -5.16 10.45
CA PRO A 116 26.43 -5.64 10.92
C PRO A 116 26.62 -7.15 10.81
N PHE A 117 25.54 -7.89 10.54
CA PHE A 117 25.51 -9.34 10.39
C PHE A 117 25.20 -9.77 8.95
N ALA A 118 25.40 -8.87 7.96
CA ALA A 118 25.23 -9.21 6.55
C ALA A 118 26.07 -10.44 6.16
N ASP A 119 25.55 -11.24 5.24
CA ASP A 119 26.07 -12.51 4.72
C ASP A 119 26.06 -13.70 5.71
N PHE A 120 25.68 -13.50 6.97
CA PHE A 120 25.50 -14.60 7.91
C PHE A 120 24.15 -15.31 7.76
N ILE A 121 24.13 -16.58 8.16
CA ILE A 121 22.94 -17.40 8.24
C ILE A 121 22.39 -17.31 9.67
N ALA A 122 21.08 -17.15 9.76
CA ALA A 122 20.36 -17.08 11.01
C ALA A 122 19.18 -18.07 11.03
N ASP A 123 18.96 -18.69 12.18
CA ASP A 123 17.82 -19.56 12.45
C ASP A 123 16.74 -18.77 13.19
N ILE A 124 15.54 -18.68 12.62
CA ILE A 124 14.46 -17.87 13.20
C ILE A 124 13.92 -18.56 14.45
N ILE A 125 13.88 -17.82 15.57
CA ILE A 125 13.33 -18.29 16.83
C ILE A 125 11.88 -17.87 16.95
N GLU A 126 11.62 -16.58 16.72
CA GLU A 126 10.31 -15.99 16.93
C GLU A 126 10.08 -14.86 15.93
N VAL A 127 8.83 -14.72 15.50
CA VAL A 127 8.43 -13.77 14.47
C VAL A 127 7.35 -12.86 15.06
N TYR A 128 7.50 -11.55 14.89
CA TYR A 128 6.51 -10.56 15.33
C TYR A 128 5.92 -9.84 14.10
N PRO A 129 4.88 -10.40 13.46
CA PRO A 129 4.26 -9.84 12.26
C PRO A 129 3.73 -8.41 12.48
N ASP A 130 3.16 -8.14 13.65
CA ASP A 130 2.58 -6.83 13.98
C ASP A 130 3.62 -5.71 14.03
N LYS A 131 4.86 -6.04 14.42
CA LYS A 131 5.96 -5.08 14.57
C LYS A 131 6.94 -5.09 13.39
N SER A 132 6.74 -5.96 12.39
CA SER A 132 7.69 -6.18 11.28
C SER A 132 9.12 -6.45 11.76
N LYS A 133 9.25 -7.24 12.84
CA LYS A 133 10.53 -7.65 13.46
C LYS A 133 10.55 -9.15 13.71
N LEU A 134 11.73 -9.73 13.81
CA LEU A 134 11.94 -11.14 14.15
C LEU A 134 13.17 -11.30 15.04
N ARG A 135 13.18 -12.36 15.86
CA ARG A 135 14.35 -12.81 16.61
C ARG A 135 14.91 -14.04 15.93
N ALA A 136 16.22 -14.03 15.66
CA ALA A 136 16.92 -15.14 15.05
C ALA A 136 18.27 -15.38 15.74
N ASN A 137 18.71 -16.64 15.77
CA ASN A 137 20.04 -17.03 16.20
C ASN A 137 20.99 -16.95 15.01
N VAL A 138 21.93 -16.01 15.03
CA VAL A 138 22.99 -15.93 14.01
C VAL A 138 24.10 -16.87 14.41
N SER A 139 24.54 -17.72 13.48
CA SER A 139 25.70 -18.57 13.69
C SER A 139 26.96 -17.79 13.34
N ILE A 140 27.70 -17.33 14.36
CA ILE A 140 28.97 -16.61 14.20
C ILE A 140 30.04 -17.40 14.93
N PHE A 141 31.08 -17.85 14.21
CA PHE A 141 32.19 -18.64 14.77
C PHE A 141 31.76 -19.92 15.50
N GLY A 142 30.72 -20.60 15.03
CA GLY A 142 30.20 -21.81 15.65
C GLY A 142 29.47 -21.59 16.98
N ARG A 143 29.12 -20.33 17.30
CA ARG A 143 28.28 -19.96 18.44
C ARG A 143 26.98 -19.34 17.94
N GLU A 144 25.86 -19.75 18.52
CA GLU A 144 24.55 -19.18 18.23
C GLU A 144 24.34 -17.94 19.10
N THR A 145 24.14 -16.78 18.45
CA THR A 145 23.86 -15.51 19.14
C THR A 145 22.48 -15.01 18.76
N PRO A 146 21.56 -14.82 19.73
CA PRO A 146 20.23 -14.29 19.44
C PRO A 146 20.29 -12.79 19.12
N VAL A 147 19.76 -12.39 17.98
CA VAL A 147 19.66 -10.99 17.54
C VAL A 147 18.26 -10.67 17.06
N GLU A 148 17.90 -9.39 17.12
CA GLU A 148 16.66 -8.87 16.56
C GLU A 148 16.94 -8.28 15.17
N LEU A 149 16.14 -8.68 14.17
CA LEU A 149 16.28 -8.28 12.77
C LEU A 149 14.95 -7.78 12.23
N GLU A 150 15.02 -6.91 11.24
CA GLU A 150 13.85 -6.51 10.46
C GLU A 150 13.65 -7.42 9.25
N TYR A 151 12.40 -7.60 8.80
CA TYR A 151 12.09 -8.40 7.61
C TYR A 151 12.81 -7.93 6.34
N LYS A 152 13.17 -6.65 6.26
CA LYS A 152 13.90 -6.06 5.12
C LYS A 152 15.38 -6.44 5.09
N GLN A 153 15.92 -6.89 6.22
CA GLN A 153 17.33 -7.23 6.37
C GLN A 153 17.62 -8.71 6.12
N ILE A 154 16.60 -9.51 5.84
CA ILE A 154 16.73 -10.95 5.66
C ILE A 154 16.22 -11.40 4.29
N ASN A 155 16.79 -12.50 3.80
CA ASN A 155 16.36 -13.23 2.63
C ASN A 155 16.22 -14.71 2.97
N LYS A 156 15.13 -15.35 2.58
CA LYS A 156 14.88 -16.76 2.90
C LYS A 156 15.78 -17.66 2.04
N LEU A 157 16.31 -18.71 2.67
CA LEU A 157 17.03 -19.80 2.01
C LEU A 157 16.07 -20.88 1.52
#